data_AF-A0A816I824-F1
#
_entry.id   AF-A0A816I824-F1
#
_cell.length_a   1.000
_cell.length_b   1.000
_cell.length_c   1.000
_cell.angle_alpha   90.00
_cell.angle_beta   90.00
_cell.angle_gamma   90.00
#
_symmetry.space_group_name_H-M   'P 1'
#
loop_
_entity.id
_entity.type
_entity.pdbx_description
1 polymer ?
#
loop_
_entity_poly.entity_id
_entity_poly.type
_entity_poly.pdbx_seq_one_letter_code
_entity_poly.pdbx_strand_id
1 'polypeptide(L)'
;MDDLQEVTRQYVNCPDPIESAARRQRVLHGDAHRQMEETVDRILTAAVARYQAMFPTPPPQERAIDISTPQLLADSAPMSTEGTNTTDQPKEAQEERFPT
;
A
#
# COMPACT_ATOMS: atom_id res chain seq x y z
N MET A 1 -12.77 14.34 -7.79
CA MET A 1 -11.90 15.51 -7.49
C MET A 1 -11.91 16.52 -8.62
N ASP A 2 -12.17 16.09 -9.86
CA ASP A 2 -12.21 16.95 -11.04
C ASP A 2 -13.22 18.10 -10.94
N ASP A 3 -14.41 17.86 -10.37
CA ASP A 3 -15.42 18.92 -10.19
C ASP A 3 -14.91 20.09 -9.33
N LEU A 4 -14.14 19.79 -8.27
CA LEU A 4 -13.57 20.83 -7.41
C LEU A 4 -12.45 21.59 -8.12
N GLN A 5 -11.64 20.90 -8.92
CA GLN A 5 -10.63 21.54 -9.76
C GLN A 5 -11.27 22.44 -10.82
N GLU A 6 -12.41 22.03 -11.38
CA GLU A 6 -13.15 22.79 -12.37
C GLU A 6 -13.74 24.07 -11.75
N VAL A 7 -14.32 24.00 -10.56
CA VAL A 7 -14.75 25.19 -9.81
C VAL A 7 -13.56 26.11 -9.49
N THR A 8 -12.41 25.56 -9.12
CA THR A 8 -11.19 26.35 -8.89
C THR A 8 -10.75 27.06 -10.16
N ARG A 9 -10.79 26.41 -11.33
CA ARG A 9 -10.51 27.04 -12.63
C ARG A 9 -11.46 28.20 -12.90
N GLN A 10 -12.76 27.99 -12.71
CA GLN A 10 -13.77 29.04 -12.88
C GLN A 10 -13.54 30.20 -11.91
N TYR A 11 -13.20 29.91 -10.66
CA TYR A 11 -12.92 30.92 -9.64
C TYR A 11 -11.73 31.81 -10.03
N VAL A 12 -10.60 31.23 -10.46
CA VAL A 12 -9.40 32.00 -10.83
C VAL A 12 -9.53 32.72 -12.17
N ASN A 13 -10.44 32.27 -13.05
CA ASN A 13 -10.75 32.90 -14.33
C ASN A 13 -11.65 34.12 -14.17
N CYS A 14 -11.12 35.16 -13.52
CA CYS A 14 -11.74 36.47 -13.41
C CYS A 14 -11.26 37.39 -14.56
N PRO A 15 -12.14 38.25 -15.14
CA PRO A 15 -11.73 39.20 -16.18
C PRO A 15 -10.73 40.26 -15.71
N ASP A 16 -10.77 40.63 -14.42
CA ASP A 16 -9.81 41.57 -13.84
C ASP A 16 -8.48 40.85 -13.54
N PRO A 17 -7.36 41.27 -14.14
CA PRO A 17 -6.06 40.64 -13.92
C PRO A 17 -5.59 40.74 -12.46
N ILE A 18 -5.92 41.82 -11.74
CA ILE A 18 -5.51 42.00 -10.35
C ILE A 18 -6.25 41.01 -9.45
N GLU A 19 -7.58 40.95 -9.58
CA GLU A 19 -8.40 40.01 -8.82
C GLU A 19 -8.05 38.55 -9.20
N SER A 20 -7.83 38.25 -10.47
CA SER A 20 -7.40 36.92 -10.90
C SER A 20 -6.07 36.51 -10.25
N ALA A 21 -5.08 37.40 -10.20
CA ALA A 21 -3.82 37.15 -9.52
C ALA A 21 -4.04 36.92 -8.01
N ALA A 22 -4.85 37.75 -7.35
CA ALA A 22 -5.18 37.60 -5.93
C ALA A 22 -5.90 36.28 -5.63
N ARG A 23 -6.80 35.83 -6.50
CA ARG A 23 -7.47 34.51 -6.39
C ARG A 23 -6.49 33.35 -6.52
N ARG A 24 -5.58 33.40 -7.50
CA ARG A 24 -4.53 32.38 -7.64
C ARG A 24 -3.65 32.30 -6.39
N GLN A 25 -3.27 33.45 -5.83
CA GLN A 25 -2.49 33.49 -4.58
C GLN A 25 -3.24 32.83 -3.41
N ARG A 26 -4.55 33.08 -3.27
CA ARG A 26 -5.38 32.41 -2.26
C ARG A 26 -5.43 30.90 -2.44
N VAL A 27 -5.61 30.43 -3.68
CA VAL A 27 -5.62 28.99 -3.99
C VAL A 27 -4.26 28.35 -3.65
N LEU A 28 -3.16 28.94 -4.13
CA LEU A 28 -1.81 28.45 -3.84
C LEU A 28 -1.50 28.41 -2.34
N HIS A 29 -1.96 29.41 -1.58
CA HIS A 29 -1.83 29.42 -0.14
C HIS A 29 -2.59 28.24 0.49
N GLY A 30 -3.83 27.98 0.09
CA GLY A 30 -4.61 26.83 0.56
C GLY A 30 -3.95 25.49 0.23
N ASP A 31 -3.44 25.34 -1.00
CA ASP A 31 -2.74 24.14 -1.46
C ASP A 31 -1.44 23.91 -0.67
N ALA A 32 -0.67 24.97 -0.40
CA ALA A 32 0.55 24.89 0.42
C ALA A 32 0.25 24.40 1.85
N HIS A 33 -0.94 24.70 2.37
CA HIS A 33 -1.40 24.24 3.68
C HIS A 33 -2.09 22.86 3.65
N ARG A 34 -2.16 22.20 2.49
CA ARG A 34 -2.83 20.89 2.31
C ARG A 34 -4.24 20.84 2.91
N GLN A 35 -4.97 21.95 2.79
CA GLN A 35 -6.29 22.09 3.42
C GLN A 35 -7.30 21.06 2.89
N MET A 36 -7.14 20.63 1.64
CA MET A 36 -7.99 19.61 1.04
C MET A 36 -7.75 18.24 1.70
N GLU A 37 -6.49 17.83 1.80
CA GLU A 37 -6.10 16.56 2.40
C GLU A 37 -6.48 16.51 3.87
N GLU A 38 -6.23 17.59 4.62
CA GLU A 38 -6.64 17.71 6.02
C GLU A 38 -8.16 17.60 6.19
N THR A 39 -8.94 18.21 5.28
CA THR A 39 -10.39 18.14 5.33
C THR A 39 -10.90 16.73 5.03
N VAL A 40 -10.32 16.05 4.02
CA VAL A 40 -10.66 14.67 3.69
C VAL A 40 -10.35 13.75 4.87
N ASP A 41 -9.19 13.90 5.49
CA ASP A 41 -8.77 13.10 6.64
C ASP A 41 -9.71 13.27 7.84
N ARG A 42 -10.13 14.52 8.11
CA ARG A 42 -11.13 14.83 9.14
C ARG A 42 -12.48 14.18 8.85
N ILE A 43 -12.96 14.27 7.61
CA ILE A 43 -14.24 13.67 7.21
C ILE A 43 -14.18 12.15 7.37
N LEU A 44 -13.11 11.52 6.89
CA LEU A 44 -12.95 10.08 6.98
C LEU A 44 -12.85 9.62 8.44
N THR A 45 -12.02 10.29 9.23
CA THR A 45 -11.88 10.01 10.68
C THR A 45 -13.23 10.13 11.40
N ALA A 46 -13.99 11.20 11.14
CA ALA A 46 -15.31 11.37 11.72
C ALA A 46 -16.31 10.31 11.25
N ALA A 47 -16.28 9.92 9.97
CA ALA A 47 -17.13 8.87 9.43
C ALA A 47 -16.80 7.50 10.06
N VAL A 48 -15.53 7.17 10.21
CA VAL A 48 -15.06 5.94 10.87
C VAL A 48 -15.49 5.91 12.33
N ALA A 49 -15.29 7.00 13.08
CA ALA A 49 -15.71 7.09 14.47
C ALA A 49 -17.23 6.89 14.62
N ARG A 50 -18.03 7.49 13.73
CA ARG A 50 -19.48 7.29 13.69
C ARG A 50 -19.87 5.86 13.35
N TYR A 51 -19.17 5.23 12.40
CA TYR A 51 -19.39 3.83 12.05
C TYR A 51 -19.11 2.90 13.23
N GLN A 52 -17.97 3.07 13.91
CA GLN A 52 -17.60 2.27 15.09
C GLN A 52 -18.58 2.45 16.25
N ALA A 53 -19.09 3.67 16.46
CA ALA A 53 -20.11 3.93 17.46
C ALA A 53 -21.45 3.24 17.14
N MET A 54 -21.80 3.13 15.85
CA MET A 54 -23.01 2.44 15.40
C MET A 54 -22.85 0.91 15.37
N PHE A 55 -21.64 0.42 15.08
CA PHE A 55 -21.29 -0.99 14.93
C PHE A 55 -20.06 -1.32 15.81
N PRO A 56 -20.26 -1.52 17.13
CA PRO A 56 -19.16 -1.67 18.09
C PRO A 56 -18.42 -3.01 18.00
N THR A 57 -19.00 -4.01 17.32
CA THR A 57 -18.36 -5.31 17.10
C THR A 57 -17.60 -5.28 15.78
N PRO A 58 -16.25 -5.33 15.78
CA PRO A 58 -15.52 -5.52 14.53
C PRO A 58 -15.87 -6.88 13.91
N PRO A 59 -15.90 -7.00 12.56
CA PRO A 59 -15.97 -8.30 11.92
C PRO A 59 -14.78 -9.17 12.40
N PRO A 60 -14.94 -10.50 12.50
CA PRO A 60 -13.86 -11.39 12.89
C PRO A 60 -12.65 -11.10 12.00
N GLN A 61 -11.53 -10.71 12.62
CA GLN A 61 -10.30 -10.48 11.88
C GLN A 61 -9.83 -11.86 11.38
N GLU A 62 -10.06 -12.15 10.11
CA GLU A 62 -9.44 -13.30 9.44
C GLU A 62 -7.93 -13.09 9.57
N ARG A 63 -7.32 -13.93 10.41
CA ARG A 63 -5.89 -13.87 10.68
C ARG A 63 -5.19 -13.99 9.33
N ALA A 64 -4.41 -12.98 8.97
CA ALA A 64 -3.46 -13.10 7.88
C ALA A 64 -2.63 -14.36 8.15
N ILE A 65 -2.82 -15.36 7.30
CA ILE A 65 -2.00 -16.57 7.27
C ILE A 65 -0.58 -16.10 6.97
N ASP A 66 0.26 -16.14 7.99
CA ASP A 66 1.68 -15.80 7.91
C ASP A 66 2.40 -16.93 7.16
N ILE A 67 2.39 -16.86 5.83
CA ILE A 67 3.15 -17.75 4.95
C ILE A 67 4.59 -17.24 4.86
N SER A 68 5.34 -17.38 5.95
CA SER A 68 6.80 -17.26 5.90
C SER A 68 7.46 -18.03 7.03
N THR A 69 7.70 -19.32 6.80
CA THR A 69 9.03 -19.97 6.90
C THR A 69 8.88 -21.49 6.65
N PRO A 70 9.61 -22.08 5.67
CA PRO A 70 9.73 -23.53 5.61
C PRO A 70 10.69 -23.98 6.72
N GLN A 71 10.16 -24.61 7.77
CA GLN A 71 10.95 -25.14 8.88
C GLN A 71 11.66 -26.42 8.40
N LEU A 72 12.93 -26.25 8.05
CA LEU A 72 13.87 -27.28 7.64
C LEU A 72 14.33 -28.07 8.89
N LEU A 73 13.84 -29.31 8.97
CA LEU A 73 14.52 -30.52 9.49
C LEU A 73 15.49 -30.35 10.68
N ALA A 74 15.07 -30.78 11.87
CA ALA A 74 15.98 -31.19 12.95
C ALA A 74 15.66 -32.63 13.37
N ASP A 75 16.65 -33.48 13.10
CA ASP A 75 16.74 -34.93 13.19
C ASP A 75 16.89 -35.43 14.64
N SER A 76 16.37 -36.63 14.94
CA SER A 76 16.91 -37.62 15.90
C SER A 76 16.02 -38.88 15.93
N ALA A 77 16.52 -39.93 15.26
CA ALA A 77 15.96 -41.27 15.05
C ALA A 77 16.00 -42.17 16.34
N PRO A 78 15.61 -43.49 16.35
CA PRO A 78 16.18 -44.52 15.44
C PRO A 78 15.24 -45.67 15.00
N MET A 79 15.78 -46.50 14.10
CA MET A 79 15.41 -47.88 13.77
C MET A 79 14.27 -48.10 12.78
N SER A 80 14.63 -48.36 11.51
CA SER A 80 14.40 -49.67 10.91
C SER A 80 15.30 -49.87 9.70
N THR A 81 15.99 -50.99 9.71
CA THR A 81 16.84 -51.56 8.68
C THR A 81 16.04 -51.90 7.43
N GLU A 82 16.52 -51.55 6.23
CA GLU A 82 16.65 -52.47 5.08
C GLU A 82 17.07 -51.72 3.81
N GLY A 83 17.86 -52.40 2.97
CA GLY A 83 17.80 -52.16 1.52
C GLY A 83 18.84 -51.24 0.92
N THR A 84 20.10 -51.67 0.93
CA THR A 84 20.97 -51.73 -0.25
C THR A 84 20.96 -50.58 -1.29
N ASN A 85 22.07 -49.82 -1.29
CA ASN A 85 23.06 -49.80 -2.38
C ASN A 85 23.15 -48.56 -3.31
N THR A 86 24.42 -48.13 -3.49
CA THR A 86 25.04 -47.42 -4.64
C THR A 86 24.63 -45.96 -4.83
N THR A 87 25.41 -44.98 -4.35
CA THR A 87 26.66 -44.45 -4.98
C THR A 87 26.45 -44.01 -6.43
N ASP A 88 26.23 -42.71 -6.66
CA ASP A 88 27.25 -41.87 -7.31
C ASP A 88 26.81 -40.40 -7.30
N GLN A 89 27.70 -39.54 -6.81
CA GLN A 89 27.74 -38.10 -7.14
C GLN A 89 28.66 -37.93 -8.37
N PRO A 90 29.14 -36.73 -8.74
CA PRO A 90 28.51 -35.42 -8.98
C PRO A 90 28.84 -34.97 -10.43
N LYS A 91 28.44 -33.75 -10.82
CA LYS A 91 29.26 -32.73 -11.53
C LYS A 91 28.35 -31.58 -11.97
N GLU A 92 28.50 -30.35 -11.45
CA GLU A 92 29.46 -29.34 -11.96
C GLU A 92 29.45 -29.31 -13.51
N ALA A 93 29.11 -28.23 -14.20
CA ALA A 93 29.41 -26.85 -13.95
C ALA A 93 28.69 -26.00 -15.01
N GLN A 94 28.42 -24.74 -14.64
CA GLN A 94 28.67 -23.54 -15.46
C GLN A 94 27.82 -23.34 -16.74
N GLU A 95 26.98 -22.29 -16.73
CA GLU A 95 27.34 -20.92 -17.13
C GLU A 95 27.42 -20.81 -18.66
N GLU A 96 26.56 -19.98 -19.23
CA GLU A 96 26.75 -19.17 -20.45
C GLU A 96 25.37 -18.57 -20.79
N ARG A 97 25.15 -17.31 -20.46
CA ARG A 97 25.34 -16.14 -21.34
C ARG A 97 24.36 -16.12 -22.52
N PHE A 98 23.43 -15.17 -22.43
CA PHE A 98 22.68 -14.63 -23.55
C PHE A 98 23.60 -13.83 -24.50
N PRO A 99 23.25 -13.77 -25.79
CA PRO A 99 23.18 -12.48 -26.48
C PRO A 99 21.86 -12.35 -27.28
N THR A 100 21.18 -11.21 -27.19
CA THR A 100 21.18 -10.04 -28.13
C THR A 100 20.65 -10.36 -29.52
#